data_AF-A0AAD6GIW2-F1
#
_entry.id   AF-A0AAD6GIW2-F1
#
_cell.length_a   1.000
_cell.length_b   1.000
_cell.length_c   1.000
_cell.angle_alpha   90.00
_cell.angle_beta   90.00
_cell.angle_gamma   90.00
#
_symmetry.space_group_name_H-M   'P 1'
#
loop_
_entity.id
_entity.type
_entity.pdbx_description
1 polymer ?
#
loop_
_entity_poly.entity_id
_entity_poly.type
_entity_poly.pdbx_seq_one_letter_code
_entity_poly.pdbx_strand_id
1 'polypeptide(L)'
;MNSTRPITPAFLRECADYNAYISRGLLGTLRLPGYVMDAAGHAIINRGEVFCRVLSCERRSVSLSSTTNLRAHLLGHGINCEVTPSGRVSQAIKTATMQWYTALIVASGPEKEEEEEKDEQESEQEE
;
A
#
# COMPACT_ATOMS: atom_id res chain seq x y z
N MET A 1 15.35 -5.74 -12.29
CA MET A 1 13.91 -5.52 -12.59
C MET A 1 13.64 -4.04 -12.39
N ASN A 2 13.25 -3.30 -13.43
CA ASN A 2 12.99 -1.87 -13.32
C ASN A 2 11.68 -1.65 -12.54
N SER A 3 11.76 -1.36 -11.24
CA SER A 3 10.62 -0.85 -10.48
C SER A 3 10.25 0.53 -11.01
N THR A 4 9.38 0.56 -12.01
CA THR A 4 8.77 1.81 -12.49
C THR A 4 7.92 2.36 -11.35
N ARG A 5 8.29 3.53 -10.82
CA ARG A 5 7.49 4.20 -9.80
C ARG A 5 6.04 4.34 -10.29
N PRO A 6 5.04 3.96 -9.49
CA PRO A 6 3.65 4.07 -9.88
C PRO A 6 3.23 5.54 -10.04
N ILE A 7 2.20 5.76 -10.85
CA ILE A 7 1.58 7.07 -11.03
C ILE A 7 0.84 7.44 -9.74
N THR A 8 1.42 8.34 -8.98
CA THR A 8 0.84 8.85 -7.72
C THR A 8 -0.15 9.99 -7.98
N PRO A 9 -1.41 9.89 -7.50
CA PRO A 9 -2.35 11.01 -7.50
C PRO A 9 -1.77 12.25 -6.82
N ALA A 10 -2.00 13.43 -7.38
CA ALA A 10 -1.35 14.65 -6.91
C ALA A 10 -1.59 14.95 -5.41
N PHE A 11 -2.79 14.67 -4.91
CA PHE A 11 -3.15 14.89 -3.51
C PHE A 11 -2.57 13.86 -2.52
N LEU A 12 -1.92 12.80 -3.03
CA LEU A 12 -1.26 11.78 -2.22
C LEU A 12 0.27 11.92 -2.20
N ARG A 13 0.86 12.81 -3.01
CA ARG A 13 2.33 12.94 -3.11
C ARG A 13 2.99 13.26 -1.77
N GLU A 14 2.34 14.09 -0.97
CA GLU A 14 2.82 14.55 0.33
C GLU A 14 2.21 13.75 1.50
N CYS A 15 1.39 12.74 1.22
CA CYS A 15 0.78 11.90 2.24
C CYS A 15 1.81 10.86 2.74
N ALA A 16 2.28 11.04 3.98
CA ALA A 16 3.26 10.15 4.60
C ALA A 16 2.80 8.68 4.61
N ASP A 17 1.53 8.43 4.94
CA ASP A 17 0.97 7.06 4.97
C ASP A 17 0.91 6.42 3.59
N TYR A 18 0.63 7.19 2.55
CA TYR A 18 0.70 6.70 1.18
C TYR A 18 2.15 6.37 0.77
N ASN A 19 3.11 7.21 1.15
CA ASN A 19 4.52 6.94 0.90
C ASN A 19 4.98 5.67 1.65
N ALA A 20 4.56 5.48 2.89
CA ALA A 20 4.79 4.26 3.65
C ALA A 20 4.14 3.04 3.00
N TYR A 21 2.91 3.17 2.47
CA TYR A 21 2.24 2.14 1.70
C TYR A 21 3.05 1.70 0.47
N ILE A 22 3.61 2.65 -0.29
CA ILE A 22 4.48 2.33 -1.44
C ILE A 22 5.76 1.62 -0.97
N SER A 23 6.47 2.18 0.01
CA SER A 23 7.73 1.62 0.51
C SER A 23 7.54 0.20 1.08
N ARG A 24 6.60 0.01 2.01
CA ARG A 24 6.31 -1.30 2.61
C ARG A 24 5.78 -2.30 1.60
N GLY A 25 5.01 -1.85 0.61
CA GLY A 25 4.52 -2.72 -0.46
C GLY A 25 5.63 -3.24 -1.35
N LEU A 26 6.60 -2.38 -1.70
CA LEU A 26 7.80 -2.79 -2.47
C LEU A 26 8.73 -3.69 -1.68
N LEU A 27 8.81 -3.53 -0.36
CA LEU A 27 9.54 -4.42 0.54
C LEU A 27 8.80 -5.74 0.82
N GLY A 28 7.53 -5.84 0.43
CA GLY A 28 6.68 -7.00 0.74
C GLY A 28 6.27 -7.10 2.22
N THR A 29 6.54 -6.08 3.04
CA THR A 29 6.18 -6.03 4.48
C THR A 29 4.77 -5.49 4.72
N LEU A 30 4.12 -4.95 3.67
CA LEU A 30 2.77 -4.41 3.76
C LEU A 30 1.71 -5.51 3.92
N ARG A 31 0.92 -5.42 4.99
CA ARG A 31 -0.24 -6.28 5.22
C ARG A 31 -1.50 -5.66 4.63
N LEU A 32 -1.85 -6.08 3.42
CA LEU A 32 -3.07 -5.64 2.74
C LEU A 32 -4.30 -6.43 3.23
N PRO A 33 -5.40 -5.76 3.63
CA PRO A 33 -6.65 -6.43 3.94
C PRO A 33 -7.31 -6.98 2.67
N GLY A 34 -8.26 -7.90 2.83
CA GLY A 34 -9.11 -8.35 1.73
C GLY A 34 -9.88 -7.19 1.08
N TYR A 35 -10.40 -7.42 -0.12
CA TYR A 35 -11.26 -6.43 -0.78
C TYR A 35 -12.60 -6.31 -0.05
N VAL A 36 -13.00 -5.07 0.20
CA VAL A 36 -14.37 -4.74 0.59
C VAL A 36 -15.20 -4.62 -0.68
N MET A 37 -16.36 -5.26 -0.70
CA MET A 37 -17.29 -5.21 -1.84
C MET A 37 -18.39 -4.18 -1.61
N ASP A 38 -18.82 -3.50 -2.66
CA ASP A 38 -20.01 -2.66 -2.66
C ASP A 38 -21.30 -3.50 -2.70
N ALA A 39 -22.45 -2.83 -2.67
CA ALA A 39 -23.76 -3.50 -2.73
C ALA A 39 -24.04 -4.23 -4.06
N ALA A 40 -23.29 -3.91 -5.12
CA ALA A 40 -23.36 -4.56 -6.43
C ALA A 40 -22.31 -5.68 -6.59
N GLY A 41 -21.51 -5.96 -5.55
CA GLY A 41 -20.48 -6.98 -5.56
C GLY A 41 -19.17 -6.55 -6.23
N HIS A 42 -18.95 -5.25 -6.46
CA HIS A 42 -17.68 -4.75 -6.96
C HIS A 42 -16.69 -4.46 -5.85
N ALA A 43 -15.43 -4.80 -6.07
CA ALA A 43 -14.35 -4.43 -5.17
C ALA A 43 -14.14 -2.91 -5.16
N ILE A 44 -14.11 -2.35 -3.95
CA ILE A 44 -13.80 -0.94 -3.71
C ILE A 44 -12.28 -0.77 -3.75
N ILE A 45 -11.81 -0.02 -4.75
CA ILE A 45 -10.39 0.28 -4.96
C ILE A 45 -10.15 1.77 -4.76
N ASN A 46 -9.34 2.12 -3.76
CA ASN A 46 -8.97 3.49 -3.46
C ASN A 46 -8.02 4.06 -4.52
N ARG A 47 -8.03 5.38 -4.65
CA ARG A 47 -7.14 6.08 -5.57
C ARG A 47 -5.68 5.93 -5.12
N GLY A 48 -4.79 5.66 -6.06
CA GLY A 48 -3.37 5.44 -5.80
C GLY A 48 -3.02 3.99 -5.45
N GLU A 49 -4.01 3.10 -5.31
CA GLU A 49 -3.72 1.68 -5.11
C GLU A 49 -3.07 1.07 -6.35
N VAL A 50 -2.10 0.19 -6.09
CA VAL A 50 -1.20 -0.39 -7.09
C VAL A 50 -0.70 -1.80 -6.76
N PHE A 51 -0.92 -2.30 -5.56
CA PHE A 51 -0.60 -3.67 -5.18
C PHE A 51 -1.85 -4.54 -5.22
N CYS A 52 -1.71 -5.77 -5.74
CA CYS A 52 -2.80 -6.73 -5.71
C CYS A 52 -2.97 -7.28 -4.29
N ARG A 53 -4.21 -7.31 -3.78
CA ARG A 53 -4.50 -7.84 -2.44
C ARG A 53 -4.81 -9.34 -2.41
N VAL A 54 -4.86 -10.00 -3.58
CA VAL A 54 -5.08 -11.46 -3.67
C VAL A 54 -3.84 -12.18 -3.14
N LEU A 55 -4.02 -13.03 -2.12
CA LEU A 55 -2.93 -13.67 -1.37
C LEU A 55 -2.00 -14.52 -2.25
N SER A 56 -2.56 -15.21 -3.25
CA SER A 56 -1.84 -16.08 -4.19
C SER A 56 -1.28 -15.34 -5.40
N CYS A 57 -1.39 -14.01 -5.47
CA CYS A 57 -0.95 -13.26 -6.64
C CYS A 57 0.52 -12.86 -6.55
N GLU A 58 1.29 -13.16 -7.59
CA GLU A 58 2.69 -12.75 -7.75
C GLU A 58 2.87 -11.22 -7.75
N ARG A 59 1.81 -10.47 -8.11
CA ARG A 59 1.81 -8.99 -8.12
C ARG A 59 1.46 -8.38 -6.75
N ARG A 60 1.46 -9.17 -5.67
CA ARG A 60 1.18 -8.68 -4.33
C ARG A 60 2.28 -7.76 -3.79
N SER A 61 3.55 -8.05 -4.09
CA SER A 61 4.71 -7.23 -3.72
C SER A 61 5.32 -6.46 -4.90
N VAL A 62 4.70 -6.56 -6.08
CA VAL A 62 5.15 -5.86 -7.30
C VAL A 62 4.12 -4.80 -7.65
N SER A 63 4.50 -3.52 -7.52
CA SER A 63 3.59 -2.42 -7.84
C SER A 63 3.22 -2.41 -9.32
N LEU A 64 1.93 -2.29 -9.61
CA LEU A 64 1.44 -1.94 -10.93
C LEU A 64 1.61 -0.44 -11.18
N SER A 65 1.73 -0.03 -12.44
CA SER A 65 2.03 1.37 -12.77
C SER A 65 0.91 2.35 -12.42
N SER A 66 -0.33 1.89 -12.27
CA SER A 66 -1.47 2.75 -11.96
C SER A 66 -2.64 1.95 -11.36
N THR A 67 -3.56 2.64 -10.70
CA THR A 67 -4.82 2.04 -10.21
C THR A 67 -5.67 1.48 -11.35
N THR A 68 -5.61 2.07 -12.55
CA THR A 68 -6.29 1.51 -13.73
C THR A 68 -5.71 0.15 -14.11
N ASN A 69 -4.39 0.00 -14.07
CA ASN A 69 -3.74 -1.28 -14.34
C ASN A 69 -4.06 -2.31 -13.24
N LEU A 70 -4.19 -1.87 -11.98
CA LEU A 70 -4.68 -2.72 -10.90
C LEU A 70 -6.10 -3.24 -11.19
N ARG A 71 -7.03 -2.37 -11.60
CA ARG A 71 -8.39 -2.81 -11.95
C ARG A 71 -8.40 -3.81 -13.10
N ALA A 72 -7.64 -3.53 -14.16
CA ALA A 72 -7.50 -4.45 -15.29
C ALA A 72 -6.90 -5.80 -14.86
N HIS A 73 -5.91 -5.77 -13.97
CA HIS A 73 -5.32 -6.98 -13.39
C HIS A 73 -6.33 -7.78 -12.56
N LEU A 74 -7.19 -7.11 -11.79
CA LEU A 74 -8.21 -7.76 -10.96
C LEU A 74 -9.31 -8.44 -11.75
N LEU A 75 -9.63 -7.96 -12.95
CA LEU A 75 -10.52 -8.68 -13.86
C LEU A 75 -9.97 -10.08 -14.20
N GLY A 76 -8.64 -10.24 -14.28
CA GLY A 76 -7.99 -11.54 -14.47
C GLY A 76 -8.17 -12.50 -13.28
N HIS A 77 -8.46 -11.98 -12.09
CA HIS A 77 -8.84 -12.75 -10.90
C HIS A 77 -10.36 -12.96 -10.81
N GLY A 78 -11.14 -12.51 -11.79
CA GLY A 78 -12.60 -12.52 -11.74
C GLY A 78 -13.20 -11.47 -10.78
N ILE A 79 -12.39 -10.51 -10.32
CA ILE A 79 -12.82 -9.46 -9.39
C ILE A 79 -13.21 -8.23 -10.20
N ASN A 80 -14.50 -7.94 -10.24
CA ASN A 80 -15.01 -6.70 -10.83
C ASN A 80 -14.76 -5.54 -9.86
N CYS A 81 -14.40 -4.38 -10.40
CA CYS A 81 -14.10 -3.19 -9.62
C CYS A 81 -15.09 -2.07 -9.96
N GLU A 82 -15.43 -1.25 -8.98
CA GLU A 82 -16.30 -0.10 -9.23
C GLU A 82 -15.65 0.86 -10.25
N VAL A 83 -16.44 1.30 -11.22
CA VAL A 83 -16.01 2.33 -12.16
C VAL A 83 -15.92 3.64 -11.41
N THR A 84 -14.70 4.10 -11.15
CA THR A 84 -14.52 5.39 -10.49
C THR A 84 -14.98 6.52 -11.43
N PRO A 85 -15.82 7.46 -10.96
CA PRO A 85 -16.23 8.60 -11.76
C PRO A 85 -15.03 9.36 -12.33
N SER A 86 -15.11 9.68 -13.62
CA SER A 86 -14.17 10.57 -14.28
C SER A 86 -14.37 12.01 -13.78
N GLY A 87 -13.30 12.81 -13.80
CA GLY A 87 -13.33 14.23 -13.40
C GLY A 87 -12.68 14.54 -12.06
N ARG A 88 -12.96 15.74 -11.56
CA ARG A 88 -12.31 16.28 -10.36
C ARG A 88 -12.75 15.51 -9.11
N VAL A 89 -11.76 15.04 -8.35
CA VAL A 89 -12.00 14.34 -7.07
C VAL A 89 -12.47 15.35 -6.03
N SER A 90 -13.61 15.07 -5.40
CA SER A 90 -14.14 15.89 -4.30
C SER A 90 -13.22 15.84 -3.08
N GLN A 91 -13.27 16.88 -2.24
CA GLN A 91 -12.45 16.90 -1.02
C GLN A 91 -12.79 15.74 -0.08
N ALA A 92 -14.08 15.37 0.02
CA ALA A 92 -14.52 14.23 0.81
C ALA A 92 -13.85 12.91 0.37
N ILE A 93 -13.77 12.65 -0.94
CA ILE A 93 -13.10 11.44 -1.47
C ILE A 93 -11.60 11.46 -1.17
N LYS A 94 -10.95 12.63 -1.30
CA LYS A 94 -9.52 12.76 -0.97
C LYS A 94 -9.28 12.43 0.51
N THR A 95 -10.08 13.01 1.41
CA THR A 95 -9.97 12.76 2.85
C THR A 95 -10.20 11.29 3.19
N ALA A 96 -11.26 10.68 2.65
CA ALA A 96 -11.55 9.26 2.86
C ALA A 96 -10.42 8.36 2.35
N THR A 97 -9.84 8.70 1.19
CA THR A 97 -8.69 7.97 0.64
C THR A 97 -7.47 8.07 1.56
N MET A 98 -7.16 9.26 2.08
CA MET A 98 -6.03 9.45 3.00
C MET A 98 -6.25 8.68 4.32
N GLN A 99 -7.46 8.78 4.89
CA GLN A 99 -7.83 8.03 6.11
C GLN A 99 -7.69 6.52 5.93
N TRP A 100 -8.00 6.01 4.73
CA TRP A 100 -7.81 4.59 4.43
C TRP A 100 -6.33 4.19 4.49
N TYR A 101 -5.42 4.99 3.92
CA TYR A 101 -3.98 4.72 4.02
C TYR A 101 -3.48 4.81 5.47
N THR A 102 -3.91 5.82 6.22
CA THR A 102 -3.59 5.93 7.65
C THR A 102 -4.03 4.69 8.41
N ALA A 103 -5.28 4.24 8.23
CA ALA A 103 -5.80 3.05 8.88
C ALA A 103 -5.02 1.78 8.49
N LEU A 104 -4.62 1.66 7.22
CA LEU A 104 -3.81 0.54 6.73
C LEU A 104 -2.44 0.46 7.43
N ILE A 105 -1.76 1.60 7.55
CA ILE A 105 -0.43 1.67 8.15
C ILE A 105 -0.50 1.41 9.66
N VAL A 106 -1.47 2.01 10.36
CA VAL A 106 -1.71 1.79 11.79
C VAL A 106 -2.04 0.32 12.07
N ALA A 107 -2.93 -0.29 11.28
CA ALA A 107 -3.31 -1.69 11.45
C ALA A 107 -2.16 -2.67 11.15
N SER A 108 -1.19 -2.27 10.32
CA SER A 108 -0.03 -3.09 10.01
C SER A 108 1.02 -3.13 11.13
N GLY A 109 0.82 -2.36 12.22
CA GLY A 109 1.71 -2.27 13.37
C GLY A 109 3.05 -1.60 13.05
N PRO A 110 3.77 -1.09 14.08
CA PRO A 110 5.17 -0.69 13.90
C PRO A 110 5.97 -1.93 13.49
N GLU A 111 6.86 -1.76 12.51
CA GLU A 111 7.96 -2.71 12.32
C GLU A 111 8.69 -2.73 13.66
N LYS A 112 8.75 -3.89 14.33
CA LYS A 112 9.57 -4.00 15.54
C LYS A 112 11.00 -3.71 15.08
N GLU A 113 11.52 -2.56 15.48
CA GLU A 113 12.95 -2.32 15.46
C GLU A 113 13.55 -3.39 16.38
N GLU A 114 14.20 -4.39 15.80
CA GLU A 114 15.08 -5.26 16.56
C GLU A 114 16.22 -4.34 17.01
N GLU A 115 16.13 -3.86 18.26
CA GLU A 115 17.25 -3.21 18.93
C GLU A 115 18.39 -4.23 18.96
N GLU A 116 19.37 -4.06 18.06
CA GLU A 116 20.66 -4.72 18.19
C GLU A 116 21.30 -4.22 19.48
N GLU A 117 21.15 -5.02 20.53
CA GLU A 117 21.84 -4.92 21.81
C GLU A 117 23.35 -4.96 21.50
N LYS A 118 23.96 -3.78 21.37
CA LYS A 118 25.42 -3.65 21.33
C LYS A 118 25.93 -3.94 22.73
N ASP A 119 26.37 -5.17 22.93
CA ASP A 119 27.11 -5.61 24.12
C ASP A 119 28.38 -4.74 24.23
N GLU A 120 28.33 -3.75 25.11
CA GLU A 120 29.50 -3.01 25.59
C GLU A 120 30.31 -3.95 26.49
N GLN A 121 31.34 -4.60 25.95
CA GLN A 121 32.42 -5.15 26.76
C GLN A 121 33.60 -4.22 26.71
N GLU A 122 33.57 -3.24 27.61
CA GLU A 122 34.74 -2.59 28.16
C GLU A 122 35.22 -3.39 29.38
N SER A 123 36.43 -3.91 29.31
CA SER A 123 37.31 -4.30 30.43
C SER A 123 38.59 -4.85 29.83
N GLU A 124 39.81 -4.64 30.31
CA GLU A 124 40.44 -3.69 31.20
C GLU A 124 41.95 -3.96 30.98
N GLN A 125 42.81 -3.21 31.66
CA GLN A 125 44.26 -3.10 31.44
C GLN A 125 45.10 -4.31 31.91
N GLU A 126 46.42 -4.16 31.71
CA GLU A 126 47.58 -4.89 32.29
C GLU A 126 48.07 -6.08 31.44
N GLU A 127 49.33 -6.19 31.02
CA GLU A 127 50.62 -5.68 31.52
C GLU A 127 51.62 -5.52 30.35
#